data_AF-A0A388T9N7-F1
#
_entry.id   AF-A0A388T9N7-F1
#
_cell.length_a   1.000
_cell.length_b   1.000
_cell.length_c   1.000
_cell.angle_alpha   90.00
_cell.angle_beta   90.00
_cell.angle_gamma   90.00
#
_symmetry.space_group_name_H-M   'P 1'
#
loop_
_entity.id
_entity.type
_entity.pdbx_description
1 polymer ?
#
loop_
_entity_poly.entity_id
_entity_poly.type
_entity_poly.pdbx_seq_one_letter_code
_entity_poly.pdbx_strand_id
1 'polypeptide(L)'
;MRRSPSAAGGIDGEREGTGKASAGKTRLIMSKAVGKDEVLFAIRKNGVQSAALEKLNRELTDEEIQIAKKGLQFGLLTDIDTVYKTIFTEMI
;
A
#
# COMPACT_ATOMS: atom_id res chain seq x y z
N MET A 1 30.92 43.24 -44.03
CA MET A 1 29.53 42.78 -43.80
C MET A 1 29.56 41.30 -43.39
N ARG A 2 28.95 41.02 -42.23
CA ARG A 2 28.37 39.79 -41.68
C ARG A 2 28.98 38.41 -42.01
N ARG A 3 29.52 37.78 -40.96
CA ARG A 3 29.77 36.34 -40.81
C ARG A 3 28.43 35.60 -40.63
N SER A 4 28.27 34.46 -41.29
CA SER A 4 27.41 33.34 -40.83
C SER A 4 28.26 32.48 -39.86
N PRO A 5 27.70 31.72 -38.88
CA PRO A 5 26.71 30.68 -39.16
C PRO A 5 25.59 30.48 -38.11
N SER A 6 24.55 29.82 -38.63
CA SER A 6 23.47 29.05 -37.99
C SER A 6 23.83 28.37 -36.68
N ALA A 7 23.04 28.62 -35.62
CA ALA A 7 23.01 27.82 -34.41
C ALA A 7 21.59 27.71 -33.85
N ALA A 8 21.28 26.51 -33.37
CA ALA A 8 20.20 26.13 -32.44
C ALA A 8 18.77 26.06 -33.01
N GLY A 9 18.48 24.93 -33.66
CA GLY A 9 17.13 24.36 -33.71
C GLY A 9 16.82 23.53 -32.45
N GLY A 10 15.54 23.48 -32.11
CA GLY A 10 14.86 22.35 -31.46
C GLY A 10 15.11 22.12 -29.97
N ILE A 11 14.27 22.70 -29.12
CA ILE A 11 13.98 22.18 -27.78
C ILE A 11 12.62 21.49 -27.79
N ASP A 12 12.55 20.31 -28.40
CA ASP A 12 11.37 19.45 -28.28
C ASP A 12 11.58 18.50 -27.09
N GLY A 13 10.89 18.84 -26.00
CA GLY A 13 10.86 18.05 -24.79
C GLY A 13 10.15 16.72 -25.01
N GLU A 14 10.92 15.64 -25.01
CA GLU A 14 10.40 14.29 -24.89
C GLU A 14 9.87 14.07 -23.46
N ARG A 15 8.55 14.23 -23.33
CA ARG A 15 7.77 13.72 -22.19
C ARG A 15 7.65 12.20 -22.34
N GLU A 16 8.59 11.43 -21.80
CA GLU A 16 8.34 10.01 -21.52
C GLU A 16 7.70 9.85 -20.14
N GLY A 17 6.37 9.95 -20.14
CA GLY A 17 5.56 9.31 -19.13
C GLY A 17 5.52 7.81 -19.40
N THR A 18 6.20 7.02 -18.57
CA THR A 18 5.89 5.58 -18.44
C THR A 18 5.50 5.29 -17.00
N GLY A 19 4.28 5.73 -16.67
CA GLY A 19 3.54 5.17 -15.55
C GLY A 19 3.23 3.71 -15.85
N LYS A 20 4.08 2.80 -15.35
CA LYS A 20 3.67 1.43 -15.06
C LYS A 20 3.46 1.34 -13.56
N ALA A 21 2.24 1.68 -13.13
CA ALA A 21 1.74 1.28 -11.82
C ALA A 21 1.73 -0.25 -11.78
N SER A 22 2.79 -0.83 -11.22
CA SER A 22 2.82 -2.25 -10.88
C SER A 22 1.75 -2.46 -9.81
N ALA A 23 0.73 -3.25 -10.15
CA ALA A 23 -0.34 -3.64 -9.24
C ALA A 23 0.29 -4.19 -7.95
N GLY A 24 0.25 -3.38 -6.90
CA GLY A 24 0.71 -3.72 -5.56
C GLY A 24 -0.24 -4.76 -4.97
N LYS A 25 -0.10 -6.02 -5.41
CA LYS A 25 -0.78 -7.17 -4.82
C LYS A 25 -0.34 -7.20 -3.35
N THR A 26 -1.19 -6.72 -2.46
CA THR A 26 -0.92 -6.71 -1.01
C THR A 26 -0.57 -8.13 -0.59
N ARG A 27 0.72 -8.37 -0.32
CA ARG A 27 1.19 -9.64 0.24
C ARG A 27 1.05 -9.55 1.76
N LEU A 28 0.18 -10.41 2.29
CA LEU A 28 0.24 -10.84 3.68
C LEU A 28 1.65 -11.43 3.93
N ILE A 29 2.39 -10.87 4.88
CA ILE A 29 3.68 -11.42 5.28
C ILE A 29 3.43 -12.33 6.47
N MET A 30 3.61 -13.63 6.27
CA MET A 30 3.73 -14.60 7.36
C MET A 30 5.16 -14.46 7.89
N SER A 31 5.35 -14.06 9.15
CA SER A 31 6.67 -14.12 9.79
C SER A 31 7.07 -15.57 10.02
N LYS A 32 8.37 -15.86 9.94
CA LYS A 32 8.94 -17.15 10.30
C LYS A 32 9.32 -17.12 11.78
N ALA A 33 8.67 -17.97 12.58
CA ALA A 33 8.84 -18.10 14.02
C ALA A 33 10.26 -18.52 14.45
N VAL A 34 10.85 -17.79 15.40
CA VAL A 34 11.73 -18.35 16.44
C VAL A 34 11.58 -17.51 17.72
N GLY A 35 10.72 -17.93 18.66
CA GLY A 35 10.58 -17.33 20.01
C GLY A 35 9.14 -17.29 20.56
N LYS A 36 8.98 -17.25 21.90
CA LYS A 36 7.66 -17.23 22.60
C LYS A 36 6.81 -15.98 22.33
N ASP A 37 7.43 -14.88 21.88
CA ASP A 37 6.76 -13.61 21.57
C ASP A 37 6.70 -13.39 20.06
N GLU A 38 5.93 -14.24 19.36
CA GLU A 38 5.78 -14.16 17.92
C GLU A 38 4.59 -13.26 17.50
N VAL A 39 4.83 -12.40 16.52
CA VAL A 39 3.77 -11.63 15.85
C VAL A 39 2.98 -12.57 14.94
N LEU A 40 1.81 -13.01 15.38
CA LEU A 40 0.93 -13.87 14.59
C LEU A 40 0.28 -13.14 13.41
N PHE A 41 0.03 -11.83 13.55
CA PHE A 41 -0.59 -11.01 12.52
C PHE A 41 -0.25 -9.53 12.70
N ALA A 42 0.02 -8.81 11.60
CA ALA A 42 0.25 -7.36 11.60
C ALA A 42 -0.29 -6.68 10.34
N ILE A 43 -0.92 -5.51 10.52
CA ILE A 43 -1.34 -4.63 9.43
C ILE A 43 -0.38 -3.45 9.34
N ARG A 44 0.29 -3.29 8.20
CA ARG A 44 1.21 -2.17 7.96
C ARG A 44 0.46 -0.91 7.51
N LYS A 45 0.91 0.27 7.95
CA LYS A 45 0.37 1.59 7.52
C LYS A 45 0.31 1.70 5.99
N ASN A 46 1.34 1.25 5.28
CA ASN A 46 1.35 1.31 3.82
C ASN A 46 0.26 0.44 3.16
N GLY A 47 -0.12 -0.68 3.77
CA GLY A 47 -1.23 -1.49 3.28
C GLY A 47 -2.57 -0.77 3.41
N VAL A 48 -2.76 -0.04 4.51
CA VAL A 48 -3.94 0.82 4.70
C VAL A 48 -3.95 1.98 3.69
N GLN A 49 -2.79 2.61 3.44
CA GLN A 49 -2.67 3.66 2.44
C GLN A 49 -2.93 3.15 1.02
N SER A 50 -2.44 1.96 0.66
CA SER A 50 -2.70 1.35 -0.65
C SER A 50 -4.20 1.08 -0.84
N ALA A 51 -4.86 0.53 0.19
CA ALA A 51 -6.31 0.31 0.15
C ALA A 51 -7.11 1.63 0.05
N ALA A 52 -6.64 2.69 0.70
CA ALA A 52 -7.25 4.01 0.59
C ALA A 52 -7.05 4.60 -0.81
N LEU A 53 -5.87 4.45 -1.41
CA LEU A 53 -5.61 4.89 -2.77
C LEU A 53 -6.52 4.16 -3.77
N GLU A 54 -6.72 2.85 -3.60
CA GLU A 54 -7.61 2.06 -4.47
C GLU A 54 -9.09 2.44 -4.31
N LYS A 55 -9.57 2.66 -3.08
CA LYS A 55 -11.00 2.86 -2.78
C LYS A 55 -11.45 4.31 -2.79
N LEU A 56 -10.56 5.23 -2.41
CA LEU A 56 -10.83 6.66 -2.23
C LEU A 56 -10.06 7.52 -3.24
N ASN A 57 -9.18 6.93 -4.05
CA ASN A 57 -8.34 7.61 -5.04
C ASN A 57 -7.46 8.72 -4.44
N ARG A 58 -7.07 8.56 -3.18
CA ARG A 58 -6.16 9.46 -2.46
C ARG A 58 -5.54 8.77 -1.25
N GLU A 59 -4.45 9.34 -0.74
CA GLU A 59 -3.88 8.95 0.55
C GLU A 59 -4.70 9.50 1.72
N LEU A 60 -4.62 8.79 2.85
CA LEU A 60 -5.18 9.21 4.13
C LEU A 60 -4.22 10.16 4.83
N THR A 61 -4.79 11.18 5.47
CA THR A 61 -4.05 12.03 6.41
C THR A 61 -3.71 11.26 7.69
N ASP A 62 -2.81 11.79 8.52
CA ASP A 62 -2.46 11.12 9.78
C ASP A 62 -3.66 11.00 10.73
N GLU A 63 -4.59 11.95 10.72
CA GLU A 63 -5.84 11.89 11.47
C GLU A 63 -6.74 10.75 10.97
N GLU A 64 -6.90 10.65 9.65
CA GLU A 64 -7.68 9.59 9.02
C GLU A 64 -7.06 8.20 9.24
N ILE A 65 -5.72 8.12 9.33
CA ILE A 65 -5.03 6.89 9.71
C ILE A 65 -5.36 6.49 11.15
N GLN A 66 -5.51 7.43 12.09
CA GLN A 66 -5.98 7.10 13.44
C GLN A 66 -7.42 6.59 13.44
N ILE A 67 -8.29 7.16 12.60
CA ILE A 67 -9.67 6.68 12.43
C ILE A 67 -9.66 5.25 11.84
N ALA A 68 -8.88 5.02 10.78
CA ALA A 68 -8.73 3.71 10.17
C ALA A 68 -8.20 2.67 11.18
N LYS A 69 -7.24 3.04 12.03
CA LYS A 69 -6.73 2.17 13.10
C LYS A 69 -7.82 1.78 14.09
N LYS A 70 -8.67 2.72 14.53
CA LYS A 70 -9.80 2.43 15.42
C LYS A 70 -10.82 1.51 14.74
N GLY A 71 -11.14 1.76 13.47
CA GLY A 71 -12.04 0.90 12.69
C GLY A 71 -11.50 -0.52 12.53
N LEU A 72 -10.20 -0.68 12.24
CA LEU A 72 -9.55 -1.98 12.18
C LEU A 72 -9.59 -2.74 13.50
N GLN A 73 -9.33 -2.06 14.62
CA GLN A 73 -9.41 -2.68 15.95
C GLN A 73 -10.82 -3.16 16.25
N PHE A 74 -11.83 -2.32 16.00
CA PHE A 74 -13.23 -2.68 16.22
C PHE A 74 -13.64 -3.87 15.33
N GLY A 75 -13.38 -3.81 14.02
CA GLY A 75 -13.73 -4.88 13.09
C GLY A 75 -13.07 -6.22 13.44
N LEU A 76 -11.79 -6.21 13.81
CA LEU A 76 -11.10 -7.43 14.24
C LEU A 76 -11.65 -7.99 15.55
N LEU A 77 -12.06 -7.13 16.50
CA LEU A 77 -12.67 -7.57 17.76
C LEU A 77 -14.08 -8.11 17.56
N THR A 78 -14.89 -7.51 16.69
CA THR A 78 -16.27 -7.93 16.43
C THR A 78 -16.32 -9.28 15.73
N ASP A 79 -15.40 -9.54 14.80
CA ASP A 79 -15.39 -10.77 14.00
C ASP A 79 -14.32 -11.78 14.46
N ILE A 80 -13.76 -11.62 15.66
CA ILE A 80 -12.69 -12.51 16.15
C ILE A 80 -13.14 -13.97 16.23
N ASP A 81 -14.42 -14.21 16.53
CA ASP A 81 -15.00 -15.55 16.56
C ASP A 81 -14.98 -16.21 15.17
N THR A 82 -15.17 -15.44 14.10
CA THR A 82 -15.06 -15.92 12.72
C THR A 82 -13.61 -16.26 12.39
N VAL A 83 -12.66 -15.45 12.86
CA VAL A 83 -11.22 -15.71 12.69
C VAL A 83 -10.84 -17.03 13.36
N TYR A 84 -11.20 -17.24 14.63
CA TYR A 84 -10.90 -18.49 15.33
C TYR A 84 -11.59 -19.70 14.72
N LYS A 85 -12.87 -19.59 14.35
CA LYS A 85 -13.59 -20.68 13.65
C LYS A 85 -12.88 -21.07 12.36
N THR A 86 -12.44 -20.10 11.57
CA THR A 86 -11.72 -20.37 10.31
C THR A 86 -10.39 -21.09 10.59
N ILE A 87 -9.62 -20.59 11.56
CA ILE A 87 -8.34 -21.21 11.95
C ILE A 87 -8.56 -22.66 12.37
N PHE A 88 -9.52 -22.92 13.25
CA PHE A 88 -9.75 -24.27 13.77
C PHE A 88 -10.42 -25.21 12.77
N THR A 89 -11.22 -24.69 11.83
CA THR A 89 -11.80 -25.50 10.75
C THR A 89 -10.72 -26.06 9.82
N GLU A 90 -9.68 -25.28 9.53
CA GLU A 90 -8.55 -25.72 8.69
C GLU A 90 -7.55 -26.63 9.44
N MET A 91 -7.71 -26.81 10.76
CA MET A 91 -6.82 -27.62 11.60
C MET A 91 -7.39 -29.01 11.95
N ILE A 92 -8.62 -29.34 11.49
CA ILE A 92 -9.30 -30.62 11.69
C ILE A 92 -9.33 -31.37 10.36
#